data_AF-A0A520ADE8-F1
#
_entry.id   AF-A0A520ADE8-F1
#
_cell.length_a   1.000
_cell.length_b   1.000
_cell.length_c   1.000
_cell.angle_alpha   90.00
_cell.angle_beta   90.00
_cell.angle_gamma   90.00
#
_symmetry.space_group_name_H-M   'P 1'
#
loop_
_entity.id
_entity.type
_entity.pdbx_description
1 polymer ?
#
loop_
_entity_poly.entity_id
_entity_poly.type
_entity_poly.pdbx_seq_one_letter_code
_entity_poly.pdbx_strand_id
1 'polypeptide(L)'
;PSRMSNQTAQLIDDEIKRIVEGGLDRAKQVLSDHVDQLHTVAGALLEFETLTGDEIKRLIAGEDLDRPDPGAKASTVPRAGTSIPKTRRPSGPFGTPTPLGA
;
A
#
# COMPACT_ATOMS: atom_id res chain seq x y z
N PRO A 1 -50.08 19.80 17.23
CA PRO A 1 -49.97 19.13 15.92
C PRO A 1 -49.66 20.13 14.80
N SER A 2 -48.41 20.20 14.36
CA SER A 2 -47.97 21.07 13.27
C SER A 2 -48.48 20.54 11.94
N ARG A 3 -49.56 21.12 11.43
CA ARG A 3 -50.05 20.86 10.06
C ARG A 3 -49.23 21.71 9.10
N MET A 4 -48.12 21.17 8.60
CA MET A 4 -47.49 21.72 7.40
C MET A 4 -48.41 21.52 6.20
N SER A 5 -48.45 22.48 5.29
CA SER A 5 -49.16 22.30 4.01
C SER A 5 -48.39 21.30 3.13
N ASN A 6 -49.11 20.54 2.28
CA ASN A 6 -48.47 19.59 1.35
C ASN A 6 -47.41 20.27 0.47
N GLN A 7 -47.69 21.50 0.02
CA GLN A 7 -46.74 22.27 -0.78
C GLN A 7 -45.47 22.62 0.00
N THR A 8 -45.60 23.01 1.27
CA THR A 8 -44.43 23.31 2.11
C THR A 8 -43.63 22.05 2.42
N ALA A 9 -44.29 20.92 2.66
CA ALA A 9 -43.61 19.64 2.86
C ALA A 9 -42.81 19.22 1.61
N GLN A 10 -43.41 19.34 0.43
CA GLN A 10 -42.75 19.02 -0.83
C GLN A 10 -41.52 19.92 -1.09
N LEU A 11 -41.63 21.23 -0.82
CA LEU A 11 -40.48 22.14 -0.93
C LEU A 11 -39.33 21.76 0.02
N ILE A 12 -39.62 21.26 1.22
CA ILE A 12 -38.60 20.77 2.14
C ILE A 12 -37.93 19.52 1.58
N ASP A 13 -38.71 18.55 1.10
CA ASP A 13 -38.18 17.30 0.55
C ASP A 13 -37.28 17.56 -0.67
N ASP A 14 -37.70 18.47 -1.55
CA ASP A 14 -36.92 18.88 -2.72
C ASP A 14 -35.58 19.52 -2.32
N GLU A 15 -35.59 20.36 -1.29
CA GLU A 15 -34.37 21.02 -0.79
C GLU A 15 -33.43 20.04 -0.10
N ILE A 16 -33.96 19.09 0.68
CA ILE A 16 -33.18 18.00 1.28
C ILE A 16 -32.49 17.20 0.17
N LYS A 17 -33.25 16.81 -0.86
CA LYS A 17 -32.71 16.06 -2.00
C LYS A 17 -31.59 16.85 -2.69
N ARG A 18 -31.82 18.13 -2.98
CA ARG A 18 -30.83 19.02 -3.62
C ARG A 18 -29.53 19.09 -2.82
N ILE A 19 -29.60 19.20 -1.50
CA ILE A 19 -28.43 19.26 -0.62
C ILE A 19 -27.67 17.94 -0.64
N VAL A 20 -28.37 16.81 -0.49
CA VAL A 20 -27.75 15.48 -0.43
C VAL A 20 -27.10 15.12 -1.77
N GLU A 21 -27.81 15.32 -2.88
CA GLU A 21 -27.29 15.06 -4.23
C GLU A 21 -26.10 15.96 -4.55
N GLY A 22 -26.19 17.26 -4.24
CA GLY A 22 -25.07 18.19 -4.42
C GLY A 22 -23.84 17.82 -3.57
N GLY A 23 -24.05 17.32 -2.36
CA GLY A 23 -22.97 16.81 -1.50
C GLY A 23 -22.31 15.55 -2.08
N LEU A 24 -23.11 14.62 -2.58
CA LEU A 24 -22.62 13.39 -3.23
C LEU A 24 -21.80 13.71 -4.48
N ASP A 25 -22.32 14.58 -5.35
CA ASP A 25 -21.64 14.96 -6.59
C ASP A 25 -20.33 15.68 -6.30
N ARG A 26 -20.31 16.59 -5.32
CA ARG A 26 -19.08 17.24 -4.87
C ARG A 26 -18.06 16.23 -4.34
N ALA A 27 -18.49 15.27 -3.51
CA ALA A 27 -17.60 14.24 -2.98
C ALA A 27 -17.01 13.37 -4.09
N LYS A 28 -17.84 12.93 -5.05
CA LYS A 28 -17.38 12.17 -6.22
C LYS A 28 -16.39 12.97 -7.06
N GLN A 29 -16.66 14.26 -7.28
CA GLN A 29 -15.77 15.13 -8.05
C GLN A 29 -14.41 15.24 -7.37
N VAL A 30 -14.37 15.53 -6.07
CA VAL A 30 -13.12 15.62 -5.30
C VAL A 30 -12.33 14.30 -5.34
N LEU A 31 -13.00 13.16 -5.16
CA LEU A 31 -12.36 11.85 -5.23
C LEU A 31 -11.85 11.52 -6.64
N SER A 32 -12.56 11.95 -7.68
CA SER A 32 -12.18 11.71 -9.08
C SER A 32 -11.03 12.60 -9.52
N ASP A 33 -11.05 13.88 -9.14
CA ASP A 33 -9.97 14.84 -9.44
C ASP A 33 -8.65 14.48 -8.76
N HIS A 34 -8.73 13.78 -7.61
CA HIS A 34 -7.59 13.36 -6.81
C HIS A 34 -7.43 11.83 -6.76
N VAL A 35 -7.77 11.13 -7.86
CA VAL A 35 -7.80 9.66 -7.92
C VAL A 35 -6.44 9.02 -7.57
N ASP A 36 -5.33 9.64 -7.96
CA ASP A 36 -3.99 9.13 -7.65
C ASP A 36 -3.69 9.19 -6.13
N GLN A 37 -4.11 10.27 -5.48
CA GLN A 37 -3.98 10.41 -4.02
C GLN A 37 -4.91 9.43 -3.30
N LEU A 38 -6.12 9.22 -3.81
CA LEU A 38 -7.04 8.22 -3.31
C LEU A 38 -6.43 6.81 -3.38
N HIS A 39 -5.83 6.44 -4.51
CA HIS A 39 -5.14 5.16 -4.67
C HIS A 39 -3.92 5.04 -3.77
N THR A 40 -3.17 6.12 -3.55
CA THR A 40 -2.03 6.15 -2.63
C THR A 40 -2.47 5.83 -1.19
N VAL A 41 -3.52 6.51 -0.70
CA VAL A 41 -4.06 6.25 0.65
C VAL A 41 -4.64 4.84 0.76
N ALA A 42 -5.34 4.36 -0.28
CA ALA A 42 -5.89 3.00 -0.30
C ALA A 42 -4.77 1.93 -0.25
N GLY A 43 -3.68 2.11 -1.01
CA GLY A 43 -2.52 1.22 -0.96
C GLY A 43 -1.88 1.17 0.42
N ALA A 44 -1.67 2.34 1.04
CA ALA A 44 -1.13 2.42 2.40
C ALA A 44 -2.05 1.76 3.44
N LEU A 45 -3.38 1.86 3.30
CA LEU A 45 -4.32 1.16 4.18
C LEU A 45 -4.28 -0.36 4.01
N LEU A 46 -3.93 -0.88 2.83
CA LEU A 46 -3.73 -2.31 2.63
C LEU A 46 -2.45 -2.82 3.31
N GLU A 47 -1.41 -1.98 3.37
CA GLU A 47 -0.13 -2.33 4.00
C GLU A 47 -0.17 -2.17 5.53
N PHE A 48 -0.75 -1.07 6.04
CA PHE A 48 -0.68 -0.71 7.46
C PHE A 48 -1.99 -0.87 8.23
N GLU A 49 -3.08 -1.28 7.57
CA GLU A 49 -4.47 -1.46 8.07
C GLU A 49 -5.16 -0.18 8.57
N THR A 50 -4.41 0.70 9.26
CA THR A 50 -4.89 1.93 9.87
C THR A 50 -3.90 3.07 9.67
N LEU A 51 -4.44 4.26 9.38
CA LEU A 51 -3.69 5.49 9.22
C LEU A 51 -4.28 6.58 10.11
N THR A 52 -3.40 7.38 10.71
CA THR A 52 -3.77 8.61 11.41
C THR A 52 -3.95 9.75 10.41
N GLY A 53 -4.66 10.82 10.83
CA GLY A 53 -4.88 11.98 9.97
C GLY A 53 -3.59 12.66 9.51
N ASP A 54 -2.53 12.65 10.32
CA ASP A 54 -1.24 13.24 9.95
C ASP A 54 -0.45 12.36 8.98
N GLU A 55 -0.53 11.03 9.12
CA GLU A 55 0.03 10.08 8.15
C GLU A 55 -0.64 10.23 6.77
N ILE A 56 -1.96 10.42 6.72
CA ILE A 56 -2.68 10.69 5.46
C ILE A 56 -2.18 11.98 4.81
N LYS A 57 -1.98 13.07 5.58
CA LYS A 57 -1.46 14.34 5.04
C LYS A 57 -0.06 14.17 4.46
N ARG A 58 0.80 13.41 5.13
CA ARG A 58 2.16 13.12 4.68
C ARG A 58 2.17 12.30 3.38
N LEU A 59 1.35 11.24 3.30
CA LEU A 59 1.17 10.45 2.08
C LEU A 59 0.71 11.31 0.90
N ILE A 60 -0.29 12.18 1.12
CA ILE A 60 -0.80 13.08 0.09
C ILE A 60 0.26 14.10 -0.34
N ALA A 61 1.17 14.49 0.56
CA ALA A 61 2.32 15.35 0.27
C ALA A 61 3.48 14.60 -0.44
N GLY A 62 3.36 13.29 -0.64
CA GLY A 62 4.39 12.45 -1.27
C GLY A 62 5.50 12.01 -0.32
N GLU A 63 5.28 12.06 0.99
CA GLU A 63 6.21 11.55 2.00
C GLU A 63 5.92 10.09 2.35
N ASP A 64 6.99 9.32 2.59
CA ASP A 64 6.88 7.92 3.01
C ASP A 64 6.50 7.78 4.49
N LEU A 65 5.75 6.72 4.79
CA LEU A 65 5.44 6.34 6.17
C LEU A 65 6.57 5.49 6.74
N ASP A 66 7.41 6.10 7.56
CA ASP A 66 8.46 5.39 8.30
C ASP A 66 7.86 4.68 9.52
N ARG A 67 7.09 3.61 9.25
CA ARG A 67 6.52 2.75 10.28
C ARG A 67 7.12 1.35 10.14
N PRO A 68 7.64 0.74 11.23
CA PRO A 68 8.00 -0.66 11.19
C PRO A 68 6.73 -1.46 10.92
N ASP A 69 6.72 -2.17 9.79
CA ASP A 69 5.61 -3.02 9.37
C ASP A 69 5.31 -4.06 10.48
N PRO A 70 4.12 -4.04 11.09
CA PRO A 70 3.76 -5.01 12.13
C PRO A 70 3.64 -6.45 11.59
N GLY A 71 3.53 -6.62 10.27
CA GLY A 71 3.55 -7.89 9.54
C GLY A 71 4.93 -8.27 8.99
N ALA A 72 5.91 -7.36 8.98
CA ALA A 72 7.29 -7.66 8.64
C ALA A 72 7.92 -8.45 9.78
N LYS A 73 7.65 -9.76 9.78
CA LYS A 73 8.71 -10.68 10.19
C LYS A 73 9.90 -10.35 9.30
N ALA A 74 10.90 -9.71 9.90
CA ALA A 74 12.19 -9.54 9.27
C ALA A 74 12.62 -10.93 8.83
N SER A 75 12.44 -11.23 7.54
CA SER A 75 13.08 -12.36 6.92
C SER A 75 14.51 -11.93 6.70
N THR A 76 15.23 -11.78 7.82
CA THR A 76 16.65 -12.03 7.85
C THR A 76 16.78 -13.51 7.59
N VAL A 77 16.63 -13.93 6.33
CA VAL A 77 17.26 -15.17 5.89
C VAL A 77 18.74 -14.87 6.11
N PRO A 78 19.42 -15.42 7.14
CA PRO A 78 20.86 -15.39 7.09
C PRO A 78 21.17 -16.11 5.79
N ARG A 79 21.90 -15.45 4.88
CA ARG A 79 22.41 -16.10 3.68
C ARG A 79 23.14 -17.35 4.16
N ALA A 80 22.45 -18.49 4.10
CA ALA A 80 22.97 -19.74 4.59
C ALA A 80 24.22 -19.96 3.76
N GLY A 81 25.36 -19.81 4.43
CA GLY A 81 26.66 -19.95 3.81
C GLY A 81 26.62 -21.28 3.08
N THR A 82 26.83 -21.22 1.77
CA THR A 82 26.98 -22.41 0.95
C THR A 82 28.04 -23.27 1.63
N SER A 83 27.62 -24.37 2.27
CA SER A 83 28.48 -25.30 2.99
C SER A 83 29.23 -26.17 2.00
N ILE A 84 29.93 -25.51 1.06
CA ILE A 84 30.89 -26.16 0.19
C ILE A 84 32.23 -26.05 0.93
N PRO A 85 32.77 -27.14 1.46
CA PRO A 85 34.13 -27.12 1.97
C PRO A 85 35.04 -26.82 0.77
N LYS A 86 35.81 -25.74 0.82
CA LYS A 86 36.94 -25.56 -0.10
C LYS A 86 37.97 -26.64 0.23
N THR A 87 37.87 -27.79 -0.43
CA THR A 87 38.93 -28.78 -0.45
C THR A 87 40.14 -28.14 -1.12
N ARG A 88 41.07 -27.66 -0.30
CA ARG A 88 42.37 -27.17 -0.75
C ARG A 88 43.10 -28.34 -1.40
N ARG A 89 43.24 -28.32 -2.72
CA ARG A 89 44.15 -29.21 -3.44
C ARG A 89 45.57 -28.92 -2.94
N PRO A 90 46.30 -29.87 -2.33
CA PRO A 90 47.69 -29.64 -2.00
C PRO A 90 48.47 -29.48 -3.30
N SER A 91 49.12 -28.33 -3.48
CA SER A 91 50.11 -28.11 -4.52
C SER A 91 51.41 -28.80 -4.09
N GLY A 92 51.58 -30.07 -4.44
CA GLY A 92 52.81 -30.85 -4.34
C GLY A 92 53.20 -31.41 -5.71
N PRO A 93 54.48 -31.76 -5.96
CA PRO A 93 55.06 -31.79 -7.31
C PRO A 93 54.79 -33.08 -8.10
N PHE A 94 53.74 -33.82 -7.81
CA PHE A 94 53.51 -35.16 -8.40
C PHE A 94 52.12 -35.32 -9.00
N GLY A 95 52.08 -35.46 -10.33
CA GLY A 95 51.15 -36.34 -11.04
C GLY A 95 49.91 -35.70 -11.68
N THR A 96 50.05 -35.25 -12.93
CA THR A 96 48.94 -35.34 -13.91
C THR A 96 49.30 -36.39 -14.95
N PRO A 97 48.66 -37.57 -14.96
CA PRO A 97 48.57 -38.35 -16.19
C PRO A 97 47.40 -37.84 -17.05
N THR A 98 47.74 -37.58 -18.31
CA THR A 98 46.94 -37.11 -19.43
C THR A 98 45.75 -38.04 -19.74
N PRO A 99 44.57 -37.53 -20.16
CA PRO A 99 43.52 -38.39 -20.69
C PRO A 99 43.92 -38.90 -22.08
N LEU A 100 43.98 -40.23 -22.26
CA LEU A 100 44.05 -40.86 -23.58
C LEU A 100 42.61 -41.10 -24.04
N GLY A 101 42.22 -40.46 -25.14
CA GLY A 101 40.85 -40.54 -25.67
C GLY A 101 40.50 -41.90 -26.28
N ALA A 102 39.20 -42.20 -26.27
CA ALA A 102 38.39 -42.78 -27.34
C ALA A 102 36.92 -42.58 -26.96
#